data_AF-A0A1W1Y2B2-F1
#
_entry.id   AF-A0A1W1Y2B2-F1
#
_cell.length_a   1.000
_cell.length_b   1.000
_cell.length_c   1.000
_cell.angle_alpha   90.00
_cell.angle_beta   90.00
_cell.angle_gamma   90.00
#
_symmetry.space_group_name_H-M   'P 1'
#
loop_
_entity.id
_entity.type
_entity.pdbx_description
1 polymer ?
#
loop_
_entity_poly.entity_id
_entity_poly.type
_entity_poly.pdbx_seq_one_letter_code
_entity_poly.pdbx_strand_id
1 'polypeptide(L)'
;MNDQTLLRELDHLMTDLSAEMPEHREFFSSYPNETIDDKYEIFRGYCNIRPPKPVSDDFLMRQDAVLQELLTRRNVVNFSELSPVKSQLYLWQGDITLLATDGIVNAANSDMLGCTQANHDCIDNAIHTRAGIQLRLACHEFMMKLGHKEPMGKARITSGYNLPSQYVLHTVGPYIDSRGVTPIKEDLLRSAYRSCLKVADDHQLDSLAFCCISTGEFHYPNEEAAKVAIETVEEYLRTTGSDLKVVFNVFLDKDREIYEKLLDD
;
A
#
# COMPACT_ATOMS: atom_id res chain seq x y z
N MET A 1 -17.30 -17.84 -3.09
CA MET A 1 -18.51 -17.44 -2.34
C MET A 1 -19.53 -16.90 -3.34
N ASN A 2 -20.83 -17.18 -3.22
CA ASN A 2 -21.80 -16.53 -4.12
C ASN A 2 -22.15 -15.12 -3.64
N ASP A 3 -22.76 -14.30 -4.51
CA ASP A 3 -23.02 -12.88 -4.22
C ASP A 3 -23.89 -12.67 -2.99
N GLN A 4 -24.92 -13.50 -2.79
CA GLN A 4 -25.80 -13.43 -1.62
C GLN A 4 -25.03 -13.68 -0.31
N THR A 5 -24.08 -14.61 -0.33
CA THR A 5 -23.24 -14.90 0.84
C THR A 5 -22.27 -13.74 1.08
N LEU A 6 -21.67 -13.17 0.03
CA LEU A 6 -20.73 -12.04 0.16
C LEU A 6 -21.40 -10.77 0.71
N LEU A 7 -22.59 -10.44 0.21
CA LEU A 7 -23.40 -9.35 0.75
C LEU A 7 -23.68 -9.54 2.24
N ARG A 8 -24.06 -10.76 2.65
CA ARG A 8 -24.35 -11.08 4.05
C ARG A 8 -23.12 -10.98 4.95
N GLU A 9 -21.96 -11.48 4.50
CA GLU A 9 -20.74 -11.37 5.30
C GLU A 9 -20.26 -9.91 5.42
N LEU A 10 -20.41 -9.09 4.37
CA LEU A 10 -20.20 -7.65 4.48
C LEU A 10 -21.16 -7.00 5.48
N ASP A 11 -22.45 -7.37 5.47
CA ASP A 11 -23.42 -6.87 6.45
C ASP A 11 -23.05 -7.22 7.90
N HIS A 12 -22.55 -8.43 8.15
CA HIS A 12 -22.06 -8.82 9.46
C HIS A 12 -20.85 -7.98 9.90
N LEU A 13 -19.84 -7.84 9.02
CA LEU A 13 -18.65 -7.03 9.31
C LEU A 13 -19.02 -5.56 9.60
N MET A 14 -19.90 -4.97 8.79
CA MET A 14 -20.38 -3.60 9.00
C MET A 14 -21.18 -3.47 10.30
N THR A 15 -21.97 -4.49 10.66
CA THR A 15 -22.73 -4.51 11.92
C THR A 15 -21.78 -4.51 13.13
N ASP A 16 -20.74 -5.35 13.11
CA ASP A 16 -19.74 -5.41 14.17
C ASP A 16 -18.97 -4.08 14.32
N LEU A 17 -18.53 -3.50 13.20
CA LEU A 17 -17.82 -2.22 13.18
C LEU A 17 -18.71 -1.06 13.66
N SER A 18 -19.97 -1.05 13.25
CA SER A 18 -21.00 -0.09 13.68
C SER A 18 -21.36 -0.27 15.16
N ALA A 19 -21.29 -1.48 15.70
CA ALA A 19 -21.45 -1.76 17.12
C ALA A 19 -20.27 -1.24 17.95
N GLU A 20 -19.05 -1.36 17.42
CA GLU A 20 -17.84 -0.84 18.07
C GLU A 20 -17.76 0.69 18.05
N MET A 21 -18.24 1.33 16.97
CA MET A 21 -18.15 2.77 16.74
C MET A 21 -19.51 3.41 16.42
N PRO A 22 -20.46 3.43 17.38
CA PRO A 22 -21.82 3.92 17.16
C PRO A 22 -21.90 5.39 16.72
N GLU A 23 -20.91 6.20 17.08
CA GLU A 23 -20.79 7.62 16.71
C GLU A 23 -20.66 7.84 15.18
N HIS A 24 -20.24 6.83 14.42
CA HIS A 24 -20.06 6.93 12.97
C HIS A 24 -21.24 6.36 12.16
N ARG A 25 -22.29 5.85 12.83
CA ARG A 25 -23.45 5.25 12.15
C ARG A 25 -24.19 6.21 11.24
N GLU A 26 -24.43 7.42 11.73
CA GLU A 26 -25.15 8.45 10.97
C GLU A 26 -24.37 8.83 9.71
N PHE A 27 -23.04 8.94 9.81
CA PHE A 27 -22.16 9.26 8.69
C PHE A 27 -22.28 8.24 7.54
N PHE A 28 -22.27 6.94 7.86
CA PHE A 28 -22.39 5.89 6.84
C PHE A 28 -23.83 5.59 6.41
N SER A 29 -24.84 6.08 7.14
CA SER A 29 -26.26 5.84 6.80
C SER A 29 -26.70 6.47 5.48
N SER A 30 -25.98 7.49 5.00
CA SER A 30 -26.24 8.13 3.71
C SER A 30 -25.59 7.44 2.52
N TYR A 31 -24.73 6.46 2.76
CA TYR A 31 -24.06 5.72 1.68
C TYR A 31 -25.06 4.74 1.04
N PRO A 32 -24.99 4.51 -0.28
CA PRO A 32 -25.64 3.36 -0.91
C PRO A 32 -25.25 2.06 -0.20
N ASN A 33 -26.17 1.08 -0.16
CA ASN A 33 -25.99 -0.16 0.61
C ASN A 33 -26.62 -1.40 -0.07
N GLU A 34 -26.79 -1.35 -1.39
CA GLU A 34 -27.53 -2.38 -2.13
C GLU A 34 -26.60 -3.41 -2.80
N THR A 35 -25.48 -2.94 -3.35
CA THR A 35 -24.53 -3.77 -4.08
C THR A 35 -23.32 -4.20 -3.23
N ILE A 36 -22.53 -5.13 -3.75
CA ILE A 36 -21.26 -5.53 -3.11
C ILE A 36 -20.31 -4.34 -3.01
N ASP A 37 -20.22 -3.51 -4.06
CA ASP A 37 -19.34 -2.35 -4.09
C ASP A 37 -19.80 -1.28 -3.08
N ASP A 38 -21.10 -1.03 -3.01
CA ASP A 38 -21.71 -0.13 -2.02
C ASP A 38 -21.35 -0.54 -0.58
N LYS A 39 -21.57 -1.82 -0.25
CA LYS A 39 -21.26 -2.38 1.08
C LYS A 39 -19.77 -2.39 1.36
N TYR A 40 -18.96 -2.69 0.35
CA TYR A 40 -17.50 -2.66 0.47
C TYR A 40 -16.99 -1.25 0.77
N GLU A 41 -17.57 -0.20 0.17
CA GLU A 41 -17.20 1.18 0.47
C GLU A 41 -17.57 1.57 1.91
N ILE A 42 -18.72 1.15 2.43
CA ILE A 42 -19.05 1.37 3.86
C ILE A 42 -18.08 0.60 4.75
N PHE A 43 -17.81 -0.66 4.46
CA PHE A 43 -16.83 -1.49 5.18
C PHE A 43 -15.42 -0.86 5.18
N ARG A 44 -14.94 -0.40 4.01
CA ARG A 44 -13.69 0.35 3.84
C ARG A 44 -13.66 1.56 4.76
N GLY A 45 -14.70 2.38 4.72
CA GLY A 45 -14.81 3.59 5.52
C GLY A 45 -14.67 3.32 7.02
N TYR A 46 -15.42 2.34 7.55
CA TYR A 46 -15.30 1.91 8.94
C TYR A 46 -13.89 1.40 9.27
N CYS A 47 -13.30 0.54 8.42
CA CYS A 47 -11.95 0.01 8.65
C CYS A 47 -10.89 1.13 8.70
N ASN A 48 -11.05 2.17 7.86
CA ASN A 48 -10.10 3.29 7.81
C ASN A 48 -10.10 4.07 9.13
N ILE A 49 -11.27 4.41 9.67
CA ILE A 49 -11.39 5.22 10.88
C ILE A 49 -11.25 4.42 12.17
N ARG A 50 -11.31 3.09 12.09
CA ARG A 50 -11.22 2.21 13.27
C ARG A 50 -9.86 2.35 13.99
N PRO A 51 -9.86 2.61 15.30
CA PRO A 51 -8.63 2.58 16.11
C PRO A 51 -7.95 1.19 16.07
N PRO A 52 -6.63 1.09 16.28
CA PRO A 52 -5.90 -0.18 16.26
C PRO A 52 -6.15 -1.03 17.52
N LYS A 53 -7.41 -1.38 17.80
CA LYS A 53 -7.82 -2.24 18.92
C LYS A 53 -7.90 -3.69 18.48
N PRO A 54 -7.68 -4.66 19.38
CA PRO A 54 -7.92 -6.07 19.08
C PRO A 54 -9.31 -6.32 18.48
N VAL A 55 -9.40 -7.33 17.62
CA VAL A 55 -10.66 -7.83 17.01
C VAL A 55 -10.82 -9.30 17.37
N SER A 56 -12.04 -9.83 17.25
CA SER A 56 -12.29 -11.25 17.50
C SER A 56 -11.78 -12.12 16.35
N ASP A 57 -11.45 -13.38 16.65
CA ASP A 57 -11.06 -14.35 15.63
C ASP A 57 -12.19 -14.61 14.61
N ASP A 58 -13.46 -14.56 15.03
CA ASP A 58 -14.61 -14.69 14.11
C ASP A 58 -14.68 -13.52 13.12
N PHE A 59 -14.43 -12.30 13.59
CA PHE A 59 -14.35 -11.12 12.72
C PHE A 59 -13.23 -11.28 11.69
N LEU A 60 -12.02 -11.66 12.13
CA LEU A 60 -10.89 -11.88 11.24
C LEU A 60 -11.17 -12.96 10.20
N MET A 61 -11.74 -14.10 10.61
CA MET A 61 -12.09 -15.18 9.70
C MET A 61 -13.09 -14.73 8.63
N ARG A 62 -14.11 -13.95 9.00
CA ARG A 62 -15.09 -13.39 8.03
C ARG A 62 -14.44 -12.38 7.10
N GLN A 63 -13.65 -11.46 7.67
CA GLN A 63 -12.95 -10.43 6.91
C GLN A 63 -12.03 -11.08 5.87
N ASP A 64 -11.23 -12.06 6.26
CA ASP A 64 -10.31 -12.74 5.36
C ASP A 64 -11.07 -13.48 4.26
N ALA A 65 -12.18 -14.16 4.58
CA ALA A 65 -13.02 -14.80 3.58
C ALA A 65 -13.62 -13.80 2.58
N VAL A 66 -14.06 -12.62 3.04
CA VAL A 66 -14.58 -11.53 2.19
C VAL A 66 -13.47 -10.95 1.31
N LEU A 67 -12.32 -10.61 1.88
CA LEU A 67 -11.21 -10.00 1.14
C LEU A 67 -10.62 -10.96 0.10
N GLN A 68 -10.45 -12.24 0.45
CA GLN A 68 -10.02 -13.27 -0.50
C GLN A 68 -11.03 -13.46 -1.63
N GLU A 69 -12.33 -13.53 -1.32
CA GLU A 69 -13.36 -13.62 -2.37
C GLU A 69 -13.30 -12.41 -3.31
N LEU A 70 -13.22 -11.19 -2.76
CA LEU A 70 -13.11 -9.97 -3.56
C LEU A 70 -11.84 -9.95 -4.41
N LEU A 71 -10.73 -10.53 -3.92
CA LEU A 71 -9.50 -10.68 -4.67
C LEU A 71 -9.68 -11.64 -5.86
N THR A 72 -10.31 -12.81 -5.66
CA THR A 72 -10.53 -13.79 -6.74
C THR A 72 -11.42 -13.28 -7.87
N ARG A 73 -12.26 -12.28 -7.59
CA ARG A 73 -13.12 -11.60 -8.58
C ARG A 73 -12.38 -10.54 -9.39
N ARG A 74 -11.16 -10.19 -9.01
CA ARG A 74 -10.30 -9.21 -9.68
C ARG A 74 -9.17 -9.94 -10.41
N ASN A 75 -8.60 -9.28 -11.41
CA ASN A 75 -7.49 -9.84 -12.18
C ASN A 75 -6.17 -9.67 -11.42
N VAL A 76 -5.82 -10.66 -10.59
CA VAL A 76 -4.49 -10.75 -9.97
C VAL A 76 -3.46 -10.98 -11.07
N VAL A 77 -2.39 -10.19 -11.04
CA VAL A 77 -1.28 -10.29 -12.00
C VAL A 77 -0.10 -10.93 -11.30
N ASN A 78 0.37 -12.06 -11.79
CA ASN A 78 1.58 -12.68 -11.25
C ASN A 78 2.82 -11.97 -11.76
N PHE A 79 3.84 -11.79 -10.92
CA PHE A 79 5.11 -11.22 -11.34
C PHE A 79 5.72 -11.94 -12.56
N SER A 80 5.54 -13.25 -12.68
CA SER A 80 6.00 -14.05 -13.83
C SER A 80 5.35 -13.68 -15.17
N GLU A 81 4.25 -12.94 -15.15
CA GLU A 81 3.58 -12.43 -16.36
C GLU A 81 4.20 -11.13 -16.85
N LEU A 82 5.02 -10.46 -16.03
CA LEU A 82 5.68 -9.21 -16.40
C LEU A 82 6.97 -9.49 -17.18
N SER A 83 7.26 -8.62 -18.15
CA SER A 83 8.55 -8.57 -18.84
C SER A 83 9.37 -7.39 -18.33
N PRO A 84 10.69 -7.54 -18.16
CA PRO A 84 11.53 -6.41 -17.79
C PRO A 84 11.56 -5.39 -18.93
N VAL A 85 11.61 -4.12 -18.56
CA VAL A 85 11.82 -3.02 -19.51
C VAL A 85 13.30 -2.68 -19.65
N LYS A 86 14.08 -2.81 -18.57
CA LYS A 86 15.53 -2.57 -18.55
C LYS A 86 16.21 -3.46 -17.51
N SER A 87 17.02 -4.43 -17.95
CA SER A 87 17.71 -5.37 -17.04
C SER A 87 16.73 -6.07 -16.07
N GLN A 88 16.85 -5.84 -14.75
CA GLN A 88 15.96 -6.35 -13.70
C GLN A 88 14.88 -5.33 -13.26
N LEU A 89 14.67 -4.27 -14.04
CA LEU A 89 13.64 -3.25 -13.82
C LEU A 89 12.41 -3.53 -14.68
N TYR A 90 11.25 -3.40 -14.06
CA TYR A 90 9.93 -3.64 -14.64
C TYR A 90 9.07 -2.40 -14.46
N LEU A 91 8.14 -2.18 -15.38
CA LEU A 91 7.12 -1.14 -15.28
C LEU A 91 5.74 -1.81 -15.40
N TRP A 92 4.85 -1.50 -14.46
CA TRP A 92 3.50 -2.05 -14.48
C TRP A 92 2.45 -1.01 -14.10
N GLN A 93 1.49 -0.78 -14.99
CA GLN A 93 0.36 0.11 -14.73
C GLN A 93 -0.82 -0.68 -14.15
N GLY A 94 -1.25 -0.35 -12.94
CA GLY A 94 -2.39 -1.01 -12.29
C GLY A 94 -2.49 -0.77 -10.79
N ASP A 95 -3.44 -1.45 -10.16
CA ASP A 95 -3.65 -1.43 -8.71
C ASP A 95 -2.63 -2.36 -8.02
N ILE A 96 -1.65 -1.80 -7.31
CA ILE A 96 -0.58 -2.57 -6.62
C ILE A 96 -1.11 -3.67 -5.71
N THR A 97 -2.33 -3.56 -5.19
CA THR A 97 -2.95 -4.57 -4.34
C THR A 97 -3.36 -5.85 -5.08
N LEU A 98 -3.22 -5.87 -6.41
CA LEU A 98 -3.47 -7.01 -7.29
C LEU A 98 -2.18 -7.64 -7.84
N LEU A 99 -1.01 -7.08 -7.54
CA LEU A 99 0.26 -7.56 -8.06
C LEU A 99 0.89 -8.59 -7.11
N ALA A 100 1.05 -9.82 -7.57
CA ALA A 100 1.68 -10.89 -6.80
C ALA A 100 3.22 -10.83 -6.96
N THR A 101 3.86 -10.06 -6.08
CA THR A 101 5.32 -10.01 -5.85
C THR A 101 5.64 -10.46 -4.43
N ASP A 102 6.91 -10.66 -4.10
CA ASP A 102 7.27 -10.99 -2.71
C ASP A 102 6.99 -9.82 -1.77
N GLY A 103 7.33 -8.60 -2.20
CA GLY A 103 7.02 -7.38 -1.46
C GLY A 103 6.33 -6.33 -2.33
N ILE A 104 5.45 -5.54 -1.71
CA ILE A 104 5.00 -4.24 -2.24
C ILE A 104 5.37 -3.14 -1.25
N VAL A 105 5.61 -1.93 -1.75
CA VAL A 105 5.95 -0.77 -0.92
C VAL A 105 4.71 0.08 -0.68
N ASN A 106 4.46 0.38 0.59
CA ASN A 106 3.44 1.33 1.03
C ASN A 106 4.08 2.70 1.34
N ALA A 107 3.57 3.76 0.71
CA ALA A 107 3.86 5.14 1.08
C ALA A 107 3.05 5.53 2.33
N ALA A 108 3.61 5.20 3.50
CA ALA A 108 2.98 5.40 4.80
C ALA A 108 3.16 6.85 5.30
N ASN A 109 2.33 7.22 6.28
CA ASN A 109 2.53 8.40 7.10
C ASN A 109 3.34 8.05 8.37
N SER A 110 3.83 9.06 9.10
CA SER A 110 4.70 8.87 10.27
C SER A 110 4.06 8.13 11.46
N ASP A 111 2.73 8.04 11.51
CA ASP A 111 2.03 7.27 12.53
C ASP A 111 2.01 5.77 12.20
N MET A 112 2.26 5.38 10.93
CA MET A 112 2.34 3.99 10.44
C MET A 112 1.07 3.16 10.63
N LEU A 113 -0.04 3.76 11.04
CA LEU A 113 -1.31 3.05 11.28
C LEU A 113 -2.17 2.93 10.02
N GLY A 114 -1.67 3.30 8.85
CA GLY A 114 -2.46 3.43 7.63
C GLY A 114 -3.25 4.74 7.58
N CYS A 115 -4.07 4.89 6.54
CA CYS A 115 -4.93 6.06 6.38
C CYS A 115 -6.12 6.03 7.36
N THR A 116 -6.34 7.10 8.10
CA THR A 116 -7.44 7.23 9.08
C THR A 116 -8.58 8.14 8.61
N GLN A 117 -8.64 8.41 7.31
CA GLN A 117 -9.74 9.14 6.68
C GLN A 117 -10.61 8.13 5.91
N ALA A 118 -11.91 8.11 6.22
CA ALA A 118 -12.87 7.23 5.58
C ALA A 118 -12.85 7.42 4.06
N ASN A 119 -12.71 6.32 3.32
CA ASN A 119 -12.78 6.27 1.86
C ASN A 119 -11.79 7.20 1.15
N HIS A 120 -10.67 7.55 1.79
CA HIS A 120 -9.66 8.40 1.16
C HIS A 120 -8.93 7.65 0.05
N ASP A 121 -8.79 8.29 -1.12
CA ASP A 121 -8.16 7.73 -2.30
C ASP A 121 -6.64 7.92 -2.26
N CYS A 122 -5.99 7.27 -1.29
CA CYS A 122 -4.53 7.19 -1.21
C CYS A 122 -4.06 5.73 -1.16
N ILE A 123 -2.79 5.52 -1.54
CA ILE A 123 -2.21 4.17 -1.62
C ILE A 123 -2.18 3.46 -0.27
N ASP A 124 -1.95 4.22 0.82
CA ASP A 124 -1.95 3.72 2.19
C ASP A 124 -3.33 3.18 2.59
N ASN A 125 -4.40 3.87 2.18
CA ASN A 125 -5.78 3.41 2.36
C ASN A 125 -6.05 2.13 1.58
N ALA A 126 -5.66 2.09 0.30
CA ALA A 126 -5.87 0.94 -0.57
C ALA A 126 -5.17 -0.31 -0.03
N ILE A 127 -3.88 -0.20 0.31
CA ILE A 127 -3.09 -1.32 0.86
C ILE A 127 -3.66 -1.80 2.18
N HIS A 128 -3.92 -0.91 3.16
CA HIS A 128 -4.46 -1.33 4.45
C HIS A 128 -5.85 -1.96 4.36
N THR A 129 -6.73 -1.42 3.51
CA THR A 129 -8.08 -1.97 3.34
C THR A 129 -8.04 -3.35 2.70
N ARG A 130 -7.18 -3.55 1.69
CA ARG A 130 -7.05 -4.82 0.96
C ARG A 130 -6.28 -5.89 1.73
N ALA A 131 -5.31 -5.51 2.55
CA ALA A 131 -4.60 -6.44 3.43
C ALA A 131 -5.46 -6.91 4.61
N GLY A 132 -6.35 -6.05 5.12
CA GLY A 132 -7.19 -6.31 6.29
C GLY A 132 -6.67 -5.67 7.57
N ILE A 133 -7.51 -5.65 8.62
CA ILE A 133 -7.23 -4.95 9.89
C ILE A 133 -5.95 -5.46 10.56
N GLN A 134 -5.54 -6.71 10.32
CA GLN A 134 -4.30 -7.27 10.86
C GLN A 134 -3.07 -6.43 10.51
N LEU A 135 -3.03 -5.82 9.31
CA LEU A 135 -1.92 -4.97 8.89
C LEU A 135 -1.77 -3.75 9.81
N ARG A 136 -2.90 -3.09 10.15
CA ARG A 136 -2.91 -1.97 11.09
C ARG A 136 -2.49 -2.41 12.49
N LEU A 137 -2.92 -3.60 12.94
CA LEU A 137 -2.56 -4.12 14.27
C LEU A 137 -1.07 -4.45 14.38
N ALA A 138 -0.47 -5.05 13.35
CA ALA A 138 0.96 -5.31 13.29
C ALA A 138 1.78 -4.01 13.31
N CYS A 139 1.37 -3.01 12.51
CA CYS A 139 1.99 -1.69 12.57
C CYS A 139 1.85 -1.04 13.96
N HIS A 140 0.68 -1.14 14.59
CA HIS A 140 0.47 -0.59 15.93
C HIS A 140 1.38 -1.22 16.98
N GLU A 141 1.50 -2.56 16.98
CA GLU A 141 2.40 -3.26 17.89
C GLU A 141 3.85 -2.81 17.69
N PHE A 142 4.28 -2.65 16.43
CA PHE A 142 5.59 -2.13 16.09
C PHE A 142 5.80 -0.71 16.64
N MET A 143 4.85 0.20 16.41
CA MET A 143 4.95 1.59 16.87
C MET A 143 4.95 1.71 18.39
N MET A 144 4.19 0.86 19.09
CA MET A 144 4.20 0.79 20.55
C MET A 144 5.57 0.35 21.09
N LYS A 145 6.25 -0.58 20.41
CA LYS A 145 7.62 -0.99 20.78
C LYS A 145 8.65 0.10 20.48
N LEU A 146 8.48 0.84 19.38
CA LEU A 146 9.39 1.92 18.98
C LEU A 146 9.30 3.15 19.91
N GLY A 147 8.08 3.48 20.38
CA GLY A 147 7.85 4.57 21.33
C GLY A 147 7.95 5.99 20.75
N HIS A 148 8.11 6.12 19.43
CA HIS A 148 8.09 7.40 18.71
C HIS A 148 7.56 7.23 17.29
N LYS A 149 7.24 8.34 16.61
CA LYS A 149 6.80 8.34 15.20
C LYS A 149 7.91 7.85 14.26
N GLU A 150 7.55 7.18 13.17
CA GLU A 150 8.51 6.67 12.21
C GLU A 150 9.12 7.85 11.41
N PRO A 151 10.45 7.98 11.40
CA PRO A 151 11.11 9.06 10.66
C PRO A 151 11.06 8.83 9.15
N MET A 152 11.13 9.92 8.39
CA MET A 152 11.22 9.88 6.93
C MET A 152 12.46 9.10 6.46
N GLY A 153 12.31 8.41 5.33
CA GLY A 153 13.41 7.70 4.67
C GLY A 153 13.85 6.40 5.34
N LYS A 154 13.02 5.83 6.24
CA LYS A 154 13.19 4.49 6.82
C LYS A 154 12.10 3.55 6.34
N ALA A 155 12.38 2.23 6.41
CA ALA A 155 11.46 1.20 6.00
C ALA A 155 11.22 0.15 7.11
N ARG A 156 9.99 -0.36 7.19
CA ARG A 156 9.55 -1.47 8.05
C ARG A 156 8.85 -2.52 7.21
N ILE A 157 8.90 -3.77 7.63
CA ILE A 157 8.24 -4.88 6.93
C ILE A 157 7.18 -5.52 7.81
N THR A 158 6.07 -5.90 7.18
CA THR A 158 4.98 -6.69 7.76
C THR A 158 4.54 -7.75 6.74
N SER A 159 3.74 -8.72 7.17
CA SER A 159 3.08 -9.65 6.23
C SER A 159 2.05 -8.94 5.36
N GLY A 160 1.81 -9.45 4.15
CA GLY A 160 0.79 -8.95 3.22
C GLY A 160 -0.64 -9.34 3.56
N TYR A 161 -0.83 -10.33 4.45
CA TYR A 161 -2.13 -10.83 4.88
C TYR A 161 -3.00 -11.28 3.70
N ASN A 162 -4.04 -10.51 3.37
CA ASN A 162 -4.96 -10.83 2.29
C ASN A 162 -4.50 -10.35 0.91
N LEU A 163 -3.37 -9.65 0.83
CA LEU A 163 -2.78 -9.26 -0.44
C LEU A 163 -2.19 -10.48 -1.18
N PRO A 164 -2.12 -10.44 -2.52
CA PRO A 164 -1.38 -11.44 -3.28
C PRO A 164 0.13 -11.38 -3.03
N SER A 165 0.65 -10.27 -2.50
CA SER A 165 2.04 -10.14 -2.10
C SER A 165 2.31 -10.70 -0.70
N GLN A 166 3.50 -11.26 -0.50
CA GLN A 166 3.86 -11.89 0.78
C GLN A 166 4.10 -10.86 1.89
N TYR A 167 4.64 -9.70 1.52
CA TYR A 167 5.04 -8.65 2.46
C TYR A 167 4.61 -7.25 2.00
N VAL A 168 4.45 -6.37 2.99
CA VAL A 168 4.34 -4.92 2.78
C VAL A 168 5.54 -4.23 3.42
N LEU A 169 6.27 -3.45 2.63
CA LEU A 169 7.35 -2.60 3.09
C LEU A 169 6.83 -1.17 3.24
N HIS A 170 6.69 -0.71 4.47
CA HIS A 170 6.18 0.61 4.81
C HIS A 170 7.32 1.61 4.90
N THR A 171 7.24 2.70 4.15
CA THR A 171 8.21 3.81 4.22
C THR A 171 7.51 5.15 4.29
N VAL A 172 8.11 6.09 5.02
CA VAL A 172 7.62 7.47 5.12
C VAL A 172 8.43 8.36 4.18
N GLY A 173 7.77 8.85 3.13
CA GLY A 173 8.37 9.78 2.18
C GLY A 173 8.34 11.24 2.64
N PRO A 174 9.13 12.15 2.04
CA PRO A 174 9.05 13.58 2.29
C PRO A 174 7.73 14.19 1.77
N TYR A 175 7.24 15.22 2.47
CA TYR A 175 6.14 16.08 2.02
C TYR A 175 6.69 17.37 1.38
N ILE A 176 6.14 17.76 0.22
CA ILE A 176 6.51 19.01 -0.45
C ILE A 176 5.56 20.14 -0.03
N ASP A 177 6.15 21.18 0.57
CA ASP A 177 5.47 22.39 1.01
C ASP A 177 5.73 23.52 0.00
N SER A 178 5.31 24.73 0.32
CA SER A 178 5.46 25.92 -0.54
C SER A 178 6.91 26.26 -0.92
N ARG A 179 7.91 25.65 -0.26
CA ARG A 179 9.34 25.83 -0.59
C ARG A 179 9.80 24.93 -1.74
N GLY A 180 8.96 24.00 -2.20
CA GLY A 180 9.28 23.05 -3.26
C GLY A 180 10.20 21.92 -2.80
N VAL A 181 10.80 21.25 -3.79
CA VAL A 181 11.80 20.20 -3.60
C VAL A 181 13.12 20.85 -3.20
N THR A 182 13.68 20.41 -2.07
CA THR A 182 15.00 20.84 -1.59
C THR A 182 15.95 19.64 -1.61
N PRO A 183 17.28 19.87 -1.59
CA PRO A 183 18.26 18.77 -1.55
C PRO A 183 18.03 17.79 -0.39
N ILE A 184 17.55 18.29 0.76
CA ILE A 184 17.21 17.46 1.93
C ILE A 184 16.01 16.56 1.62
N LYS A 185 14.97 17.08 0.97
CA LYS A 185 13.78 16.29 0.62
C LYS A 185 14.10 15.28 -0.46
N GLU A 186 14.93 15.63 -1.43
CA GLU A 186 15.42 14.67 -2.42
C GLU A 186 16.17 13.51 -1.75
N ASP A 187 17.13 13.81 -0.85
CA ASP A 187 17.87 12.74 -0.14
C ASP A 187 16.96 11.89 0.76
N LEU A 188 15.93 12.48 1.37
CA LEU A 188 14.92 11.72 2.13
C LEU A 188 14.13 10.76 1.23
N LEU A 189 13.77 11.18 0.01
CA LEU A 189 13.12 10.30 -0.97
C LEU A 189 14.08 9.17 -1.39
N ARG A 190 15.35 9.49 -1.69
CA ARG A 190 16.37 8.47 -1.97
C ARG A 190 16.54 7.50 -0.81
N SER A 191 16.54 7.99 0.42
CA SER A 191 16.64 7.16 1.63
C SER A 191 15.45 6.22 1.78
N ALA A 192 14.23 6.64 1.41
CA ALA A 192 13.04 5.78 1.41
C ALA A 192 13.23 4.59 0.47
N TYR A 193 13.62 4.84 -0.79
CA TYR A 193 13.90 3.77 -1.77
C TYR A 193 15.02 2.84 -1.29
N ARG A 194 16.19 3.40 -0.89
CA ARG A 194 17.33 2.60 -0.39
C ARG A 194 16.95 1.73 0.81
N SER A 195 16.14 2.26 1.74
CA SER A 195 15.73 1.51 2.92
C SER A 195 14.80 0.35 2.56
N CYS A 196 13.86 0.55 1.64
CA CYS A 196 13.00 -0.55 1.17
C CYS A 196 13.81 -1.63 0.44
N LEU A 197 14.70 -1.23 -0.48
CA LEU A 197 15.58 -2.17 -1.20
C LEU A 197 16.44 -2.99 -0.23
N LYS A 198 17.04 -2.32 0.77
CA LYS A 198 17.82 -2.99 1.81
C LYS A 198 16.99 -3.97 2.63
N VAL A 199 15.79 -3.58 3.04
CA VAL A 199 14.89 -4.46 3.80
C VAL A 199 14.50 -5.68 2.97
N ALA A 200 14.26 -5.52 1.67
CA ALA A 200 13.96 -6.62 0.77
C ALA A 200 15.12 -7.60 0.64
N ASP A 201 16.36 -7.12 0.42
CA ASP A 201 17.55 -7.97 0.39
C ASP A 201 17.79 -8.68 1.74
N ASP A 202 17.66 -7.96 2.86
CA ASP A 202 17.84 -8.53 4.21
C ASP A 202 16.83 -9.66 4.49
N HIS A 203 15.65 -9.64 3.83
CA HIS A 203 14.61 -10.68 3.90
C HIS A 203 14.64 -11.65 2.71
N GLN A 204 15.64 -11.56 1.83
CA GLN A 204 15.82 -12.44 0.68
C GLN A 204 14.60 -12.48 -0.25
N LEU A 205 14.00 -11.31 -0.50
CA LEU A 205 12.92 -11.18 -1.48
C LEU A 205 13.49 -11.23 -2.90
N ASP A 206 12.82 -11.93 -3.83
CA ASP A 206 13.22 -11.98 -5.24
C ASP A 206 12.64 -10.80 -6.05
N SER A 207 11.52 -10.24 -5.57
CA SER A 207 10.78 -9.17 -6.24
C SER A 207 10.18 -8.12 -5.30
N LEU A 208 10.30 -6.84 -5.65
CA LEU A 208 9.75 -5.72 -4.89
C LEU A 208 9.06 -4.71 -5.82
N ALA A 209 7.79 -4.39 -5.55
CA ALA A 209 7.06 -3.37 -6.29
C ALA A 209 6.96 -2.05 -5.51
N PHE A 210 7.34 -0.95 -6.14
CA PHE A 210 7.19 0.41 -5.61
C PHE A 210 5.97 1.10 -6.20
N CYS A 211 5.11 1.66 -5.35
CA CYS A 211 4.21 2.73 -5.78
C CYS A 211 4.98 4.05 -5.96
N CYS A 212 4.36 5.06 -6.57
CA CYS A 212 4.93 6.41 -6.69
C CYS A 212 5.03 7.15 -5.33
N ILE A 213 6.05 6.85 -4.52
CA ILE A 213 6.28 7.44 -3.19
C ILE A 213 6.30 8.97 -3.26
N SER A 214 5.63 9.62 -2.31
CA SER A 214 5.56 11.08 -2.13
C SER A 214 4.87 11.88 -3.25
N THR A 215 4.39 11.23 -4.31
CA THR A 215 3.52 11.88 -5.31
C THR A 215 2.07 11.97 -4.81
N GLY A 216 1.20 12.66 -5.55
CA GLY A 216 -0.20 12.85 -5.16
C GLY A 216 -0.31 13.68 -3.87
N GLU A 217 -0.82 13.07 -2.79
CA GLU A 217 -1.08 13.71 -1.49
C GLU A 217 0.15 14.41 -0.87
N PHE A 218 1.36 13.95 -1.18
CA PHE A 218 2.61 14.54 -0.64
C PHE A 218 3.29 15.54 -1.59
N HIS A 219 2.65 15.82 -2.74
CA HIS A 219 2.97 16.89 -3.68
C HIS A 219 4.39 16.86 -4.29
N TYR A 220 5.10 15.73 -4.25
CA TYR A 220 6.36 15.60 -4.99
C TYR A 220 6.07 15.61 -6.50
N PRO A 221 6.72 16.47 -7.30
CA PRO A 221 6.53 16.50 -8.74
C PRO A 221 6.81 15.13 -9.38
N ASN A 222 5.85 14.61 -10.16
CA ASN A 222 5.88 13.24 -10.67
C ASN A 222 7.17 12.90 -11.44
N GLU A 223 7.62 13.80 -12.34
CA GLU A 223 8.83 13.56 -13.14
C GLU A 223 10.11 13.59 -12.29
N GLU A 224 10.21 14.51 -11.33
CA GLU A 224 11.37 14.56 -10.41
C GLU A 224 11.39 13.35 -9.47
N ALA A 225 10.23 12.91 -8.97
CA ALA A 225 10.12 11.72 -8.12
C ALA A 225 10.52 10.45 -8.88
N ALA A 226 10.07 10.31 -10.13
CA ALA A 226 10.41 9.16 -10.98
C ALA A 226 11.92 9.09 -11.28
N LYS A 227 12.56 10.23 -11.58
CA LYS A 227 14.02 10.30 -11.75
C LYS A 227 14.74 9.83 -10.48
N VAL A 228 14.35 10.36 -9.33
CA VAL A 228 14.93 9.95 -8.04
C VAL A 228 14.74 8.46 -7.77
N ALA A 229 13.56 7.90 -8.08
CA ALA A 229 13.25 6.49 -7.92
C ALA A 229 14.17 5.60 -8.77
N ILE A 230 14.22 5.86 -10.08
CA ILE A 230 15.00 5.07 -11.04
C ILE A 230 16.49 5.14 -10.71
N GLU A 231 17.06 6.34 -10.57
CA GLU A 231 18.48 6.53 -10.28
C GLU A 231 18.88 5.84 -8.97
N THR A 232 18.03 5.90 -7.95
CA THR A 232 18.33 5.29 -6.65
C THR A 232 18.29 3.78 -6.71
N VAL A 233 17.32 3.21 -7.43
CA VAL A 233 17.21 1.77 -7.62
C VAL A 233 18.39 1.25 -8.45
N GLU A 234 18.69 1.88 -9.59
CA GLU A 234 19.83 1.50 -10.44
C GLU A 234 21.15 1.57 -9.66
N GLU A 235 21.37 2.65 -8.91
CA GLU A 235 22.57 2.82 -8.09
C GLU A 235 22.68 1.73 -7.02
N TYR A 236 21.59 1.43 -6.32
CA TYR A 236 21.57 0.39 -5.30
C TYR A 236 21.94 -0.97 -5.90
N LEU A 237 21.24 -1.40 -6.95
CA LEU A 237 21.46 -2.69 -7.60
C LEU A 237 22.90 -2.82 -8.13
N ARG A 238 23.42 -1.75 -8.75
CA ARG A 238 24.79 -1.71 -9.28
C ARG A 238 25.85 -1.78 -8.17
N THR A 239 25.63 -1.10 -7.04
CA THR A 239 26.64 -1.01 -5.96
C THR A 239 26.63 -2.20 -5.02
N THR A 240 25.47 -2.83 -4.80
CA THR A 240 25.36 -4.02 -3.94
C THR A 240 25.51 -5.32 -4.70
N GLY A 241 25.25 -5.33 -6.02
CA GLY A 241 25.17 -6.55 -6.82
C GLY A 241 23.93 -7.38 -6.51
N SER A 242 22.87 -6.75 -5.99
CA SER A 242 21.61 -7.43 -5.66
C SER A 242 20.91 -7.96 -6.92
N ASP A 243 20.40 -9.19 -6.82
CA ASP A 243 19.57 -9.85 -7.86
C ASP A 243 18.08 -9.46 -7.76
N LEU A 244 17.72 -8.53 -6.87
CA LEU A 244 16.34 -8.09 -6.63
C LEU A 244 15.71 -7.52 -7.89
N LYS A 245 14.55 -8.04 -8.27
CA LYS A 245 13.75 -7.53 -9.40
C LYS A 245 12.83 -6.43 -8.91
N VAL A 246 12.91 -5.26 -9.54
CA VAL A 246 12.18 -4.07 -9.07
C VAL A 246 11.08 -3.71 -10.06
N VAL A 247 9.85 -3.62 -9.57
CA VAL A 247 8.69 -3.16 -10.34
C VAL A 247 8.38 -1.72 -9.94
N PHE A 248 8.42 -0.80 -10.90
CA PHE A 248 7.79 0.51 -10.75
C PHE A 248 6.31 0.36 -11.08
N ASN A 249 5.45 0.40 -10.05
CA ASN A 249 4.01 0.43 -10.24
C ASN A 249 3.52 1.87 -10.38
N VAL A 250 2.77 2.11 -11.45
CA VAL A 250 2.11 3.38 -11.74
C VAL A 250 0.60 3.17 -11.87
N PHE A 251 -0.19 4.21 -11.67
CA PHE A 251 -1.65 4.15 -11.86
C PHE A 251 -2.11 5.05 -13.00
N LEU A 252 -1.67 6.31 -13.01
CA LEU A 252 -2.07 7.30 -13.99
C LEU A 252 -1.26 7.17 -15.29
N ASP A 253 -1.89 7.46 -16.43
CA ASP A 253 -1.23 7.44 -17.74
C ASP A 253 -0.03 8.40 -17.79
N LYS A 254 -0.13 9.57 -17.15
CA LYS A 254 0.98 10.53 -17.05
C LYS A 254 2.21 9.93 -16.38
N ASP A 255 2.02 9.08 -15.36
CA ASP A 255 3.12 8.47 -14.62
C ASP A 255 3.74 7.36 -15.48
N ARG A 256 2.91 6.57 -16.18
CA ARG A 256 3.40 5.60 -17.16
C ARG A 256 4.27 6.25 -18.22
N GLU A 257 3.81 7.32 -18.85
CA GLU A 257 4.56 8.05 -19.88
C GLU A 257 5.91 8.60 -19.37
N ILE A 258 5.93 9.11 -18.13
CA ILE A 258 7.16 9.57 -17.47
C ILE A 258 8.13 8.41 -17.27
N TYR A 259 7.68 7.29 -16.69
CA TYR A 259 8.55 6.15 -16.41
C TYR A 259 9.04 5.46 -17.69
N GLU A 260 8.18 5.30 -18.71
CA GLU A 260 8.57 4.77 -20.03
C GLU A 260 9.72 5.58 -20.62
N LYS A 261 9.56 6.92 -20.69
CA LYS A 261 10.59 7.81 -21.21
C LYS A 261 11.90 7.71 -20.43
N LEU A 262 11.85 7.66 -19.10
CA LEU A 262 13.06 7.66 -18.26
C LEU A 262 13.77 6.30 -18.22
N LEU A 263 13.06 5.19 -18.51
CA LEU A 263 13.64 3.85 -18.55
C LEU A 263 14.19 3.48 -19.93
N ASP A 264 13.76 4.17 -20.99
CA ASP A 264 14.30 4.03 -22.34
C ASP A 264 15.63 4.79 -22.56
N ASP A 265 15.96 5.75 -21.68
CA ASP A 265 17.22 6.51 -21.65
C ASP A 265 18.38 5.72 -20.98
#